data_AF-A0A7J7PS33-F1
#
_entry.id   AF-A0A7J7PS33-F1
#
_cell.length_a   1.000
_cell.length_b   1.000
_cell.length_c   1.000
_cell.angle_alpha   90.00
_cell.angle_beta   90.00
_cell.angle_gamma   90.00
#
_symmetry.space_group_name_H-M   'P 1'
#
loop_
_entity.id
_entity.type
_entity.pdbx_description
1 polymer ?
#
loop_
_entity_poly.entity_id
_entity_poly.type
_entity_poly.pdbx_seq_one_letter_code
_entity_poly.pdbx_strand_id
1 'polypeptide(L)'
;MEQRTILFVFLLLVCLSSAVGQNVTQNTTCSPLLGPCFEREVFRKNLQYLSGTVLPEGWKLNAVVKWEGYGTGLKATAAVAAEEGHSVGVLHNDEVAAAASATPSPVSCTLCGYMTKIFLDLQEIFRIFPANYSDLVATIKAGYKTQASRTAAHLGIELASPLNIADLVAAGRDTNTTIPIHLYLYMHYDDAWGWNFTTPQQLQTLVDQLDKRYVRVVGFMMHLTATLKSRRCRCHSSSCNAPHTQSKAAGIFSYKQGQQGCLPDRKHAWPCQLACNVAPPVHARAKVACPVAASLAPQKIAVHWVNTDEALALIPKPNKRYGNYSMQPVIPPVCDAPNIEHWARMGTAIYGSHIENYADAAEGFGPGTAPVLHWTSTVKAVGETTLPSGAVRIVAVVDLSPARRNHILSAVIMCVGYAERLVQTAGAEPDPFGRPPLFVYIKHQRLQLADWPAGNGSVILVDVTDAEDPVVPGDEVCLLCEERPVGTFGIVS
;
A
#
# COMPACT_ATOMS: atom_id res chain seq x y z
N MET A 1 -1.83 52.27 27.23
CA MET A 1 -1.96 51.34 26.08
C MET A 1 -0.73 50.44 25.91
N GLU A 2 0.48 50.86 26.30
CA GLU A 2 1.72 50.09 26.05
C GLU A 2 1.86 48.76 26.85
N GLN A 3 1.36 48.67 28.08
CA GLN A 3 1.49 47.44 28.88
C GLN A 3 0.65 46.25 28.36
N ARG A 4 -0.46 46.51 27.65
CA ARG A 4 -1.29 45.43 27.08
C ARG A 4 -0.66 44.82 25.83
N THR A 5 0.07 45.60 25.05
CA THR A 5 0.78 45.12 23.85
C THR A 5 1.97 44.23 24.23
N ILE A 6 2.72 44.59 25.28
CA ILE A 6 3.87 43.78 25.74
C ILE A 6 3.42 42.42 26.30
N LEU A 7 2.32 42.38 27.07
CA LEU A 7 1.79 41.13 27.59
C LEU A 7 1.29 40.20 26.47
N PHE A 8 0.70 40.75 25.42
CA PHE A 8 0.22 39.99 24.26
C PHE A 8 1.36 39.39 23.44
N VAL A 9 2.45 40.15 23.25
CA VAL A 9 3.66 39.66 22.56
C VAL A 9 4.37 38.58 23.37
N PHE A 10 4.45 38.73 24.70
CA PHE A 10 5.06 37.72 25.57
C PHE A 10 4.24 36.42 25.61
N LEU A 11 2.91 36.49 25.66
CA LEU A 11 2.04 35.31 25.57
C LEU A 11 2.13 34.61 24.21
N LEU A 12 2.27 35.37 23.11
CA LEU A 12 2.52 34.79 21.78
C LEU A 12 3.86 34.05 21.73
N LEU A 13 4.92 34.66 22.27
CA LEU A 13 6.27 34.06 22.33
C LEU A 13 6.34 32.83 23.24
N VAL A 14 5.61 32.82 24.36
CA VAL A 14 5.55 31.66 25.27
C VAL A 14 4.75 30.51 24.64
N CYS A 15 3.61 30.79 24.00
CA CYS A 15 2.85 29.76 23.27
C CYS A 15 3.62 29.17 22.07
N LEU A 16 4.38 30.01 21.35
CA LEU A 16 5.24 29.58 20.25
C LEU A 16 6.45 28.76 20.74
N SER A 17 6.99 29.03 21.93
CA SER A 17 8.15 28.29 22.47
C SER A 17 7.80 26.98 23.14
N SER A 18 6.60 26.83 23.72
CA SER A 18 6.14 25.55 24.29
C SER A 18 5.66 24.52 23.25
N ALA A 19 5.37 24.93 22.01
CA ALA A 19 5.00 24.03 20.91
C ALA A 19 6.20 23.51 20.09
N VAL A 20 7.40 24.06 20.32
CA VAL A 20 8.63 23.74 19.55
C VAL A 20 9.57 22.79 20.34
N GLY A 21 9.16 22.37 21.54
CA GLY A 21 10.03 21.74 22.54
C GLY A 21 10.12 20.21 22.56
N GLN A 22 9.64 19.48 21.54
CA GLN A 22 9.99 18.06 21.34
C GLN A 22 10.33 17.81 19.87
N ASN A 23 11.63 17.72 19.61
CA ASN A 23 12.27 17.45 18.31
C ASN A 23 11.59 16.31 17.52
N VAL A 24 10.75 16.67 16.55
CA VAL A 24 10.40 15.83 15.38
C VAL A 24 11.12 16.40 14.14
N THR A 25 12.36 16.82 14.31
CA THR A 25 13.24 17.37 13.25
C THR A 25 14.40 16.43 12.93
N GLN A 26 14.42 15.22 13.48
CA GLN A 26 15.31 14.19 12.96
C GLN A 26 14.73 13.69 11.63
N ASN A 27 15.30 14.18 10.53
CA ASN A 27 14.95 13.79 9.15
C ASN A 27 15.03 12.26 8.94
N THR A 28 15.79 11.57 9.79
CA THR A 28 15.94 10.12 9.79
C THR A 28 15.78 9.60 11.23
N THR A 29 14.88 8.65 11.45
CA THR A 29 14.58 8.11 12.79
C THR A 29 15.29 6.77 13.02
N CYS A 30 16.62 6.79 13.10
CA CYS A 30 17.41 5.60 13.40
C CYS A 30 18.87 5.93 13.74
N SER A 31 19.55 4.94 14.32
CA SER A 31 21.00 4.78 14.21
C SER A 31 21.25 3.66 13.19
N PRO A 32 22.18 3.79 12.22
CA PRO A 32 22.52 2.73 11.27
C PRO A 32 22.88 1.39 11.94
N LEU A 33 23.33 1.46 13.19
CA LEU A 33 23.69 0.30 14.03
C LEU A 33 22.48 -0.41 14.66
N LEU A 34 21.24 0.07 14.49
CA LEU A 34 20.06 -0.46 15.19
C LEU A 34 19.00 -1.08 14.26
N GLY A 35 19.22 -1.07 12.95
CA GLY A 35 18.30 -1.64 11.95
C GLY A 35 18.02 -0.69 10.78
N PRO A 36 17.01 -1.00 9.95
CA PRO A 36 16.59 -0.15 8.85
C PRO A 36 16.13 1.23 9.36
N CYS A 37 16.57 2.23 8.63
CA CYS A 37 16.31 3.64 8.78
C CYS A 37 15.11 4.06 7.96
N PHE A 38 14.16 4.70 8.62
CA PHE A 38 13.04 5.37 7.96
C PHE A 38 13.44 6.78 7.55
N GLU A 39 13.47 7.03 6.24
CA GLU A 39 13.73 8.32 5.61
C GLU A 39 12.43 9.13 5.52
N ARG A 40 12.14 9.88 6.60
CA ARG A 40 10.89 10.62 6.79
C ARG A 40 10.60 11.60 5.64
N GLU A 41 11.62 12.34 5.21
CA GLU A 41 11.49 13.32 4.12
C GLU A 41 11.23 12.67 2.77
N VAL A 42 11.79 11.48 2.53
CA VAL A 42 11.53 10.73 1.29
C VAL A 42 10.09 10.22 1.29
N PHE A 43 9.61 9.69 2.41
CA PHE A 43 8.20 9.28 2.56
C PHE A 43 7.23 10.44 2.35
N ARG A 44 7.53 11.62 2.89
CA ARG A 44 6.77 12.85 2.63
C ARG A 44 6.72 13.19 1.14
N LYS A 45 7.89 13.22 0.47
CA LYS A 45 7.96 13.51 -0.98
C LYS A 45 7.18 12.50 -1.80
N ASN A 46 7.20 11.22 -1.43
CA ASN A 46 6.40 10.20 -2.10
C ASN A 46 4.89 10.49 -1.97
N LEU A 47 4.42 10.85 -0.77
CA LEU A 47 3.01 11.22 -0.55
C LEU A 47 2.59 12.44 -1.39
N GLN A 48 3.44 13.47 -1.43
CA GLN A 48 3.21 14.69 -2.23
C GLN A 48 3.20 14.39 -3.74
N TYR A 49 4.12 13.56 -4.21
CA TYR A 49 4.15 13.13 -5.61
C TYR A 49 2.89 12.34 -5.98
N LEU A 50 2.52 11.36 -5.16
CA LEU A 50 1.35 10.51 -5.43
C LEU A 50 0.05 11.30 -5.40
N SER A 51 -0.13 12.19 -4.42
CA SER A 51 -1.34 13.01 -4.31
C SER A 51 -1.41 14.15 -5.32
N GLY A 52 -0.28 14.81 -5.62
CA GLY A 52 -0.25 15.99 -6.48
C GLY A 52 0.03 15.72 -7.97
N THR A 53 0.64 14.58 -8.30
CA THR A 53 1.04 14.25 -9.69
C THR A 53 0.37 12.99 -10.24
N VAL A 54 0.17 11.97 -9.41
CA VAL A 54 -0.35 10.67 -9.89
C VAL A 54 -1.87 10.62 -9.83
N LEU A 55 -2.46 11.06 -8.71
CA LEU A 55 -3.91 11.04 -8.53
C LEU A 55 -4.58 12.19 -9.29
N PRO A 56 -5.81 11.98 -9.82
CA PRO A 56 -6.58 13.07 -10.40
C PRO A 56 -6.90 14.16 -9.37
N GLU A 57 -7.05 15.40 -9.85
CA GLU A 57 -7.40 16.53 -8.99
C GLU A 57 -8.65 16.24 -8.15
N GLY A 58 -8.62 16.60 -6.87
CA GLY A 58 -9.72 16.42 -5.92
C GLY A 58 -9.83 15.02 -5.31
N TRP A 59 -9.00 14.06 -5.74
CA TRP A 59 -8.94 12.75 -5.10
C TRP A 59 -8.20 12.81 -3.75
N LYS A 60 -8.71 12.09 -2.76
CA LYS A 60 -8.08 11.93 -1.45
C LYS A 60 -7.14 10.73 -1.45
N LEU A 61 -6.04 10.86 -0.72
CA LEU A 61 -5.09 9.79 -0.45
C LEU A 61 -5.34 9.21 0.96
N ASN A 62 -5.41 7.89 1.01
CA ASN A 62 -5.33 7.10 2.23
C ASN A 62 -3.99 6.36 2.24
N ALA A 63 -3.11 6.74 3.17
CA ALA A 63 -1.80 6.14 3.36
C ALA A 63 -1.98 4.84 4.16
N VAL A 64 -1.81 3.70 3.50
CA VAL A 64 -1.96 2.39 4.13
C VAL A 64 -0.65 2.06 4.86
N VAL A 65 -0.68 2.12 6.19
CA VAL A 65 0.49 1.97 7.08
C VAL A 65 0.37 0.75 8.02
N LYS A 66 -0.36 -0.29 7.58
CA LYS A 66 -0.46 -1.57 8.29
C LYS A 66 0.89 -2.27 8.47
N TRP A 67 0.93 -3.26 9.35
CA TRP A 67 2.09 -4.10 9.65
C TRP A 67 3.31 -3.28 10.04
N GLU A 68 3.15 -2.43 11.07
CA GLU A 68 4.18 -1.50 11.50
C GLU A 68 4.67 -0.56 10.39
N GLY A 69 3.74 -0.03 9.57
CA GLY A 69 4.08 0.79 8.41
C GLY A 69 4.91 0.01 7.39
N TYR A 70 4.55 -1.24 7.09
CA TYR A 70 5.36 -2.15 6.27
C TYR A 70 6.80 -2.31 6.81
N GLY A 71 6.95 -2.33 8.13
CA GLY A 71 8.25 -2.45 8.80
C GLY A 71 9.05 -1.14 8.95
N THR A 72 8.48 0.01 8.56
CA THR A 72 9.12 1.33 8.67
C THR A 72 8.79 2.07 9.98
N GLY A 73 7.91 1.50 10.79
CA GLY A 73 7.39 2.08 12.02
C GLY A 73 6.06 2.80 11.79
N LEU A 74 4.99 2.24 12.35
CA LEU A 74 3.63 2.77 12.11
C LEU A 74 3.46 4.20 12.61
N LYS A 75 3.93 4.51 13.82
CA LYS A 75 3.78 5.87 14.37
C LYS A 75 4.48 6.93 13.52
N ALA A 76 5.68 6.64 13.04
CA ALA A 76 6.45 7.59 12.24
C ALA A 76 5.75 7.86 10.90
N THR A 77 5.32 6.81 10.20
CA THR A 77 4.59 6.95 8.92
C THR A 77 3.22 7.58 9.07
N ALA A 78 2.44 7.19 10.08
CA ALA A 78 1.14 7.77 10.37
C ALA A 78 1.24 9.27 10.69
N ALA A 79 2.27 9.69 11.44
CA ALA A 79 2.52 11.10 11.73
C ALA A 79 2.82 11.90 10.44
N VAL A 80 3.66 11.38 9.54
CA VAL A 80 3.96 12.08 8.27
C VAL A 80 2.72 12.14 7.38
N ALA A 81 1.96 11.05 7.25
CA ALA A 81 0.72 11.03 6.48
C ALA A 81 -0.28 12.08 7.01
N ALA A 82 -0.41 12.17 8.33
CA ALA A 82 -1.21 13.19 8.99
C ALA A 82 -0.69 14.61 8.72
N GLU A 83 0.61 14.87 8.84
CA GLU A 83 1.18 16.20 8.52
C GLU A 83 0.88 16.66 7.09
N GLU A 84 0.87 15.73 6.13
CA GLU A 84 0.50 15.98 4.74
C GLU A 84 -1.02 16.03 4.49
N GLY A 85 -1.84 15.94 5.54
CA GLY A 85 -3.30 16.01 5.43
C GLY A 85 -3.95 14.77 4.81
N HIS A 86 -3.27 13.62 4.85
CA HIS A 86 -3.79 12.37 4.33
C HIS A 86 -4.45 11.52 5.42
N SER A 87 -5.43 10.71 5.00
CA SER A 87 -6.03 9.70 5.89
C SER A 87 -5.08 8.52 6.08
N VAL A 88 -5.26 7.75 7.15
CA VAL A 88 -4.37 6.64 7.53
C VAL A 88 -5.14 5.33 7.52
N GLY A 89 -4.65 4.34 6.77
CA GLY A 89 -5.20 2.99 6.70
C GLY A 89 -4.41 2.01 7.56
N VAL A 90 -5.07 1.33 8.50
CA VAL A 90 -4.45 0.35 9.43
C VAL A 90 -5.21 -0.97 9.45
N LEU A 91 -4.63 -2.04 9.97
CA LEU A 91 -5.21 -3.39 9.94
C LEU A 91 -5.73 -3.86 11.30
N HIS A 92 -4.97 -3.65 12.36
CA HIS A 92 -5.27 -4.20 13.70
C HIS A 92 -5.61 -3.14 14.75
N ASN A 93 -6.10 -3.59 15.91
CA ASN A 93 -6.52 -2.76 17.03
C ASN A 93 -5.39 -1.93 17.65
N ASP A 94 -4.25 -2.58 17.86
CA ASP A 94 -3.01 -1.96 18.32
C ASP A 94 -2.48 -0.94 17.32
N GLU A 95 -2.62 -1.19 16.02
CA GLU A 95 -2.28 -0.24 14.97
C GLU A 95 -3.18 1.00 14.97
N VAL A 96 -4.49 0.85 15.21
CA VAL A 96 -5.42 1.98 15.40
C VAL A 96 -4.96 2.86 16.57
N ALA A 97 -4.62 2.25 17.70
CA ALA A 97 -4.13 2.96 18.87
C ALA A 97 -2.82 3.71 18.58
N ALA A 98 -1.88 3.04 17.91
CA ALA A 98 -0.59 3.60 17.56
C ALA A 98 -0.74 4.78 16.59
N ALA A 99 -1.57 4.63 15.55
CA ALA A 99 -1.87 5.70 14.59
C ALA A 99 -2.54 6.89 15.29
N ALA A 100 -3.56 6.64 16.11
CA ALA A 100 -4.27 7.70 16.86
C ALA A 100 -3.33 8.48 17.80
N SER A 101 -2.32 7.82 18.37
CA SER A 101 -1.31 8.49 19.20
C SER A 101 -0.31 9.35 18.41
N ALA A 102 -0.18 9.11 17.11
CA ALA A 102 0.80 9.74 16.23
C ALA A 102 0.18 10.85 15.35
N THR A 103 -1.12 10.78 15.06
CA THR A 103 -1.84 11.82 14.32
C THR A 103 -2.16 13.00 15.26
N PRO A 104 -1.70 14.22 14.97
CA PRO A 104 -1.97 15.38 15.81
C PRO A 104 -3.48 15.58 15.96
N SER A 105 -3.96 15.68 17.20
CA SER A 105 -5.30 16.21 17.42
C SER A 105 -5.32 17.67 16.97
N PRO A 106 -6.30 18.11 16.15
CA PRO A 106 -6.45 19.52 15.84
C PRO A 106 -6.54 20.31 17.15
N VAL A 107 -5.51 21.11 17.44
CA VAL A 107 -5.44 21.90 18.66
C VAL A 107 -6.55 22.92 18.57
N SER A 108 -7.60 22.75 19.38
CA SER A 108 -8.59 23.80 19.58
C SER A 108 -7.89 24.97 20.26
N CYS A 109 -7.46 25.99 19.51
CA CYS A 109 -6.99 27.22 20.12
C CYS A 109 -8.18 27.96 20.74
N THR A 110 -8.53 27.61 21.98
CA THR A 110 -9.65 28.23 22.71
C THR A 110 -9.39 29.71 23.01
N LEU A 111 -8.10 30.11 23.06
CA LEU A 111 -7.66 31.49 23.32
C LEU A 111 -7.68 32.39 22.07
N CYS A 112 -7.72 31.84 20.85
CA CYS A 112 -7.55 32.64 19.66
C CYS A 112 -8.81 33.43 19.26
N GLY A 113 -10.01 33.06 19.72
CA GLY A 113 -11.30 33.75 19.46
C GLY A 113 -11.75 33.76 17.98
N TYR A 114 -10.80 33.74 17.07
CA TYR A 114 -10.90 33.43 15.67
C TYR A 114 -10.65 31.95 15.53
N MET A 115 -11.72 31.22 15.23
CA MET A 115 -11.57 29.98 14.47
C MET A 115 -11.02 30.36 13.11
N THR A 116 -9.70 30.49 12.99
CA THR A 116 -9.08 30.32 11.69
C THR A 116 -9.49 28.92 11.28
N LYS A 117 -10.44 28.86 10.35
CA LYS A 117 -10.85 27.68 9.62
C LYS A 117 -9.66 27.31 8.73
N ILE A 118 -8.52 27.01 9.34
CA ILE A 118 -7.45 26.29 8.69
C ILE A 118 -8.14 24.99 8.34
N PHE A 119 -8.35 24.81 7.03
CA PHE A 119 -8.98 23.66 6.40
C PHE A 119 -8.13 22.42 6.70
N LEU A 120 -8.13 21.98 7.95
CA LEU A 120 -7.74 20.63 8.29
C LEU A 120 -8.95 19.79 7.93
N ASP A 121 -9.03 19.43 6.65
CA ASP A 121 -9.76 18.24 6.25
C ASP A 121 -9.32 17.13 7.21
N LEU A 122 -10.30 16.63 7.95
CA LEU A 122 -10.05 15.83 9.13
C LEU A 122 -9.35 14.54 8.70
N GLN A 123 -8.23 14.23 9.36
CA GLN A 123 -7.46 13.02 9.08
C GLN A 123 -8.20 11.84 9.68
N GLU A 124 -8.73 10.99 8.80
CA GLU A 124 -9.48 9.80 9.19
C GLU A 124 -8.53 8.62 9.36
N ILE A 125 -8.64 7.92 10.49
CA ILE A 125 -8.02 6.60 10.66
C ILE A 125 -9.07 5.58 10.24
N PHE A 126 -8.71 4.77 9.26
CA PHE A 126 -9.57 3.77 8.65
C PHE A 126 -8.98 2.38 8.90
N ARG A 127 -9.72 1.50 9.57
CA ARG A 127 -9.34 0.10 9.69
C ARG A 127 -9.77 -0.65 8.43
N ILE A 128 -8.81 -1.16 7.68
CA ILE A 128 -9.01 -1.81 6.37
C ILE A 128 -9.27 -3.32 6.47
N PHE A 129 -9.48 -3.84 7.69
CA PHE A 129 -9.77 -5.24 7.96
C PHE A 129 -10.96 -5.36 8.90
N PRO A 130 -11.86 -6.35 8.70
CA PRO A 130 -13.03 -6.53 9.54
C PRO A 130 -12.64 -6.79 11.01
N ALA A 131 -13.04 -5.90 11.91
CA ALA A 131 -12.88 -6.10 13.36
C ALA A 131 -13.97 -7.01 13.92
N ASN A 132 -13.64 -7.83 14.92
CA ASN A 132 -14.61 -8.58 15.70
C ASN A 132 -15.25 -7.71 16.81
N TYR A 133 -16.32 -8.20 17.43
CA TYR A 133 -17.02 -7.49 18.51
C TYR A 133 -16.11 -7.01 19.65
N SER A 134 -15.24 -7.88 20.19
CA SER A 134 -14.36 -7.51 21.31
C SER A 134 -13.40 -6.38 20.95
N ASP A 135 -12.87 -6.42 19.73
CA ASP A 135 -11.95 -5.42 19.23
C ASP A 135 -12.62 -4.06 19.05
N LEU A 136 -13.87 -4.06 18.55
CA LEU A 136 -14.69 -2.87 18.40
C LEU A 136 -15.00 -2.24 19.76
N VAL A 137 -15.49 -3.02 20.72
CA VAL A 137 -15.81 -2.51 22.07
C VAL A 137 -14.56 -1.95 22.76
N ALA A 138 -13.41 -2.61 22.61
CA ALA A 138 -12.14 -2.11 23.15
C ALA A 138 -11.74 -0.77 22.53
N THR A 139 -11.82 -0.65 21.20
CA THR A 139 -11.54 0.59 20.46
C THR A 139 -12.46 1.72 20.91
N ILE A 140 -13.76 1.44 21.06
CA ILE A 140 -14.76 2.42 21.48
C ILE A 140 -14.50 2.90 22.90
N LYS A 141 -14.23 1.98 23.83
CA LYS A 141 -13.94 2.30 25.24
C LYS A 141 -12.62 3.05 25.42
N ALA A 142 -11.61 2.73 24.60
CA ALA A 142 -10.34 3.46 24.59
C ALA A 142 -10.50 4.90 24.09
N GLY A 143 -11.62 5.22 23.44
CA GLY A 143 -11.93 6.58 23.03
C GLY A 143 -10.94 7.08 21.99
N TYR A 144 -10.47 6.20 21.08
CA TYR A 144 -9.68 6.62 19.93
C TYR A 144 -10.57 7.52 19.05
N LYS A 145 -10.45 8.82 19.31
CA LYS A 145 -11.25 9.89 18.71
C LYS A 145 -10.57 10.35 17.42
N THR A 146 -11.11 10.00 16.27
CA THR A 146 -10.82 10.67 15.00
C THR A 146 -11.81 11.83 14.85
N GLN A 147 -11.38 13.08 15.04
CA GLN A 147 -12.31 14.23 15.04
C GLN A 147 -13.04 14.37 13.70
N ALA A 148 -14.30 13.96 13.60
CA ALA A 148 -15.18 14.29 12.48
C ALA A 148 -16.55 14.83 12.95
N SER A 149 -16.52 15.97 13.67
CA SER A 149 -17.65 16.79 14.20
C SER A 149 -17.55 17.05 15.73
N ARG A 150 -18.22 18.11 16.23
CA ARG A 150 -18.10 18.60 17.61
C ARG A 150 -19.05 17.96 18.61
N THR A 151 -19.81 16.93 18.23
CA THR A 151 -20.96 16.48 19.02
C THR A 151 -21.07 14.98 19.27
N ALA A 152 -20.10 14.15 18.86
CA ALA A 152 -20.05 12.76 19.31
C ALA A 152 -18.61 12.25 19.41
N ALA A 153 -18.37 11.27 20.29
CA ALA A 153 -17.11 10.52 20.32
C ALA A 153 -16.92 9.86 18.95
N HIS A 154 -16.00 10.37 18.14
CA HIS A 154 -15.84 9.92 16.76
C HIS A 154 -14.81 8.82 16.69
N LEU A 155 -15.30 7.60 16.55
CA LEU A 155 -14.48 6.42 16.30
C LEU A 155 -13.81 6.52 14.93
N GLY A 156 -12.66 5.85 14.80
CA GLY A 156 -12.10 5.53 13.49
C GLY A 156 -13.13 4.85 12.59
N ILE A 157 -12.94 4.96 11.28
CA ILE A 157 -13.82 4.33 10.30
C ILE A 157 -13.53 2.84 10.30
N GLU A 158 -14.59 2.03 10.37
CA GLU A 158 -14.48 0.57 10.40
C GLU A 158 -14.85 -0.04 9.05
N LEU A 159 -14.14 -1.09 8.65
CA LEU A 159 -14.56 -1.88 7.50
C LEU A 159 -15.73 -2.78 7.89
N ALA A 160 -16.83 -2.63 7.17
CA ALA A 160 -18.01 -3.48 7.30
C ALA A 160 -18.07 -4.47 6.15
N SER A 161 -18.33 -5.73 6.48
CA SER A 161 -18.39 -6.84 5.54
C SER A 161 -19.45 -7.86 6.01
N PRO A 162 -19.86 -8.84 5.18
CA PRO A 162 -20.69 -9.95 5.64
C PRO A 162 -20.12 -10.66 6.88
N LEU A 163 -18.81 -10.58 7.09
CA LEU A 163 -18.11 -11.25 8.19
C LEU A 163 -18.31 -10.59 9.55
N ASN A 164 -18.58 -9.27 9.60
CA ASN A 164 -18.57 -8.51 10.86
C ASN A 164 -19.69 -7.47 11.02
N ILE A 165 -20.62 -7.34 10.07
CA ILE A 165 -21.69 -6.34 10.19
C ILE A 165 -22.56 -6.53 11.44
N ALA A 166 -22.80 -7.78 11.86
CA ALA A 166 -23.53 -8.08 13.08
C ALA A 166 -22.76 -7.61 14.33
N ASP A 167 -21.45 -7.84 14.37
CA ASP A 167 -20.57 -7.39 15.46
C ASP A 167 -20.52 -5.86 15.57
N LEU A 168 -20.48 -5.16 14.44
CA LEU A 168 -20.54 -3.68 14.39
C LEU A 168 -21.84 -3.15 15.00
N VAL A 169 -22.99 -3.72 14.62
CA VAL A 169 -24.29 -3.32 15.16
C VAL A 169 -24.40 -3.66 16.66
N ALA A 170 -23.92 -4.83 17.08
CA ALA A 170 -23.92 -5.24 18.48
C ALA A 170 -23.03 -4.34 19.34
N ALA A 171 -21.80 -4.07 18.89
CA ALA A 171 -20.87 -3.18 19.58
C ALA A 171 -21.45 -1.77 19.69
N GLY A 172 -21.97 -1.20 18.59
CA GLY A 172 -22.59 0.12 18.60
C GLY A 172 -23.81 0.20 19.52
N ARG A 173 -24.60 -0.88 19.63
CA ARG A 173 -25.72 -0.97 20.58
C ARG A 173 -25.25 -0.97 22.03
N ASP A 174 -24.29 -1.84 22.35
CA ASP A 174 -23.85 -2.06 23.73
C ASP A 174 -23.03 -0.88 24.27
N THR A 175 -22.36 -0.14 23.38
CA THR A 175 -21.66 1.11 23.74
C THR A 175 -22.48 2.37 23.50
N ASN A 176 -23.71 2.22 23.00
CA ASN A 176 -24.57 3.33 22.58
C ASN A 176 -23.84 4.35 21.68
N THR A 177 -23.12 3.84 20.68
CA THR A 177 -22.28 4.64 19.78
C THR A 177 -22.62 4.32 18.32
N THR A 178 -22.73 5.35 17.49
CA THR A 178 -22.85 5.18 16.04
C THR A 178 -21.47 5.04 15.41
N ILE A 179 -21.19 3.87 14.83
CA ILE A 179 -19.90 3.55 14.20
C ILE A 179 -19.91 3.98 12.73
N PRO A 180 -18.99 4.84 12.27
CA PRO A 180 -18.83 5.13 10.85
C PRO A 180 -18.22 3.92 10.13
N ILE A 181 -18.84 3.49 9.03
CA ILE A 181 -18.42 2.28 8.31
C ILE A 181 -18.18 2.53 6.82
N HIS A 182 -17.19 1.81 6.28
CA HIS A 182 -17.01 1.58 4.86
C HIS A 182 -17.51 0.18 4.49
N LEU A 183 -18.52 0.09 3.62
CA LEU A 183 -19.03 -1.20 3.17
C LEU A 183 -18.07 -1.81 2.14
N TYR A 184 -17.54 -3.00 2.43
CA TYR A 184 -16.63 -3.72 1.55
C TYR A 184 -17.40 -4.54 0.50
N LEU A 185 -17.14 -4.25 -0.77
CA LEU A 185 -17.80 -4.87 -1.91
C LEU A 185 -16.83 -5.83 -2.62
N TYR A 186 -17.39 -6.95 -3.06
CA TYR A 186 -16.70 -7.99 -3.84
C TYR A 186 -15.57 -8.71 -3.09
N MET A 187 -14.86 -9.59 -3.79
CA MET A 187 -13.76 -10.38 -3.23
C MET A 187 -12.54 -9.50 -2.91
N HIS A 188 -11.81 -9.87 -1.87
CA HIS A 188 -10.48 -9.37 -1.55
C HIS A 188 -9.47 -10.43 -2.00
N TYR A 189 -8.78 -10.19 -3.12
CA TYR A 189 -8.02 -11.24 -3.80
C TYR A 189 -8.89 -12.48 -4.08
N ASP A 190 -8.56 -13.63 -3.50
CA ASP A 190 -9.32 -14.88 -3.65
C ASP A 190 -10.30 -15.11 -2.46
N ASP A 191 -10.36 -14.17 -1.51
CA ASP A 191 -11.18 -14.29 -0.32
C ASP A 191 -12.53 -13.56 -0.47
N ALA A 192 -13.61 -14.21 -0.01
CA ALA A 192 -14.97 -13.68 -0.06
C ALA A 192 -15.25 -12.66 1.06
N TRP A 193 -14.45 -11.59 1.14
CA TRP A 193 -14.58 -10.60 2.21
C TRP A 193 -15.81 -9.71 2.07
N GLY A 194 -16.28 -9.42 0.85
CA GLY A 194 -17.33 -8.41 0.61
C GLY A 194 -18.61 -8.94 0.01
N TRP A 195 -19.64 -8.09 0.00
CA TRP A 195 -20.89 -8.38 -0.69
C TRP A 195 -20.70 -8.34 -2.21
N ASN A 196 -21.17 -9.39 -2.90
CA ASN A 196 -21.11 -9.47 -4.35
C ASN A 196 -22.41 -8.96 -4.99
N PHE A 197 -22.61 -7.64 -4.98
CA PHE A 197 -23.79 -7.01 -5.56
C PHE A 197 -23.65 -6.84 -7.07
N THR A 198 -24.72 -7.18 -7.78
CA THR A 198 -24.83 -7.07 -9.24
C THR A 198 -25.59 -5.82 -9.69
N THR A 199 -26.38 -5.22 -8.80
CA THR A 199 -27.16 -4.01 -9.08
C THR A 199 -27.09 -2.99 -7.94
N PRO A 200 -27.25 -1.68 -8.22
CA PRO A 200 -27.35 -0.65 -7.18
C PRO A 200 -28.48 -0.90 -6.19
N GLN A 201 -29.61 -1.48 -6.63
CA GLN A 201 -30.77 -1.74 -5.77
C GLN A 201 -30.46 -2.74 -4.66
N GLN A 202 -29.62 -3.75 -4.93
CA GLN A 202 -29.19 -4.70 -3.90
C GLN A 202 -28.35 -4.01 -2.82
N LEU A 203 -27.41 -3.16 -3.23
CA LEU A 203 -26.60 -2.37 -2.31
C LEU A 203 -27.45 -1.36 -1.51
N GLN A 204 -28.37 -0.65 -2.18
CA GLN A 204 -29.30 0.28 -1.52
C GLN A 204 -30.17 -0.46 -0.48
N THR A 205 -30.67 -1.65 -0.82
CA THR A 205 -31.45 -2.48 0.11
C THR A 205 -30.66 -2.82 1.36
N LEU A 206 -29.38 -3.17 1.23
CA LEU A 206 -28.50 -3.37 2.39
C LEU A 206 -28.42 -2.09 3.22
N VAL A 207 -28.10 -0.96 2.59
CA VAL A 207 -27.98 0.34 3.27
C VAL A 207 -29.26 0.73 4.02
N ASP A 208 -30.42 0.46 3.44
CA ASP A 208 -31.72 0.76 4.05
C ASP A 208 -32.06 -0.16 5.23
N GLN A 209 -31.54 -1.39 5.23
CA GLN A 209 -31.73 -2.38 6.30
C GLN A 209 -30.80 -2.17 7.51
N LEU A 210 -29.73 -1.38 7.37
CA LEU A 210 -28.80 -1.12 8.48
C LEU A 210 -29.47 -0.31 9.59
N ASP A 211 -29.21 -0.67 10.85
CA ASP A 211 -29.67 0.11 12.00
C ASP A 211 -28.84 1.40 12.12
N LYS A 212 -29.37 2.48 11.54
CA LYS A 212 -28.72 3.80 11.46
C LYS A 212 -28.43 4.43 12.81
N ARG A 213 -28.97 3.89 13.91
CA ARG A 213 -28.63 4.32 15.28
C ARG A 213 -27.22 3.88 15.68
N TYR A 214 -26.76 2.75 15.17
CA TYR A 214 -25.53 2.10 15.62
C TYR A 214 -24.45 2.02 14.54
N VAL A 215 -24.83 2.10 13.26
CA VAL A 215 -23.87 2.17 12.16
C VAL A 215 -24.25 3.29 11.18
N ARG A 216 -23.24 3.96 10.62
CA ARG A 216 -23.43 5.00 9.59
C ARG A 216 -22.51 4.72 8.40
N VAL A 217 -23.09 4.45 7.24
CA VAL A 217 -22.32 4.29 6.00
C VAL A 217 -21.70 5.61 5.62
N VAL A 218 -20.37 5.69 5.61
CA VAL A 218 -19.60 6.87 5.17
C VAL A 218 -18.76 6.58 3.91
N GLY A 219 -18.78 5.35 3.42
CA GLY A 219 -18.07 4.99 2.19
C GLY A 219 -18.30 3.57 1.69
N PHE A 220 -17.82 3.32 0.48
CA PHE A 220 -17.84 2.03 -0.21
C PHE A 220 -16.44 1.65 -0.67
N MET A 221 -15.94 0.55 -0.13
CA MET A 221 -14.61 0.01 -0.41
C MET A 221 -14.69 -1.17 -1.37
N MET A 222 -13.72 -1.28 -2.26
CA MET A 222 -13.45 -2.49 -3.03
C MET A 222 -11.95 -2.60 -3.30
N HIS A 223 -11.45 -3.82 -3.49
CA HIS A 223 -10.06 -4.06 -3.85
C HIS A 223 -9.97 -4.82 -5.17
N LEU A 224 -9.02 -4.49 -6.04
CA LEU A 224 -8.77 -5.33 -7.19
C LEU A 224 -8.26 -6.70 -6.77
N THR A 225 -8.91 -7.72 -7.29
CA THR A 225 -8.40 -9.08 -7.30
C THR A 225 -7.38 -9.14 -8.43
N ALA A 226 -6.20 -9.69 -8.17
CA ALA A 226 -5.09 -9.74 -9.13
C ALA A 226 -5.43 -10.61 -10.36
N THR A 227 -6.22 -10.08 -11.28
CA THR A 227 -6.48 -10.65 -12.61
C THR A 227 -5.88 -9.81 -13.73
N LEU A 228 -5.09 -8.78 -13.40
CA LEU A 228 -4.10 -8.20 -14.32
C LEU A 228 -2.76 -8.93 -14.27
N LYS A 229 -2.65 -10.06 -13.54
CA LYS A 229 -1.68 -11.08 -13.96
C LYS A 229 -2.06 -11.37 -15.40
N SER A 230 -1.19 -10.98 -16.31
CA SER A 230 -1.18 -11.35 -17.71
C SER A 230 -1.08 -12.88 -17.80
N ARG A 231 -2.15 -13.57 -17.43
CA ARG A 231 -2.50 -14.80 -18.12
C ARG A 231 -2.75 -14.33 -19.53
N ARG A 232 -1.67 -14.27 -20.33
CA ARG A 232 -1.75 -14.44 -21.77
C ARG A 232 -2.72 -15.61 -21.89
N CYS A 233 -3.94 -15.36 -22.37
CA CYS A 233 -4.78 -16.41 -22.89
C CYS A 233 -3.94 -17.02 -24.01
N ARG A 234 -3.07 -17.98 -23.69
CA ARG A 234 -2.36 -18.78 -24.66
C ARG A 234 -3.46 -19.63 -25.25
N CYS A 235 -4.02 -19.19 -26.35
CA CYS A 235 -4.62 -20.11 -27.29
C CYS A 235 -3.50 -21.10 -27.63
N HIS A 236 -3.55 -22.33 -27.10
CA HIS A 236 -2.68 -23.39 -27.56
C HIS A 236 -3.06 -23.66 -29.02
N SER A 237 -2.28 -23.10 -29.94
CA SER A 237 -2.42 -23.31 -31.38
C SER A 237 -1.73 -24.60 -31.81
N SER A 238 -1.96 -25.73 -31.12
CA SER A 238 -1.39 -27.02 -31.52
C SER A 238 -2.26 -27.79 -32.53
N SER A 239 -3.31 -27.18 -33.09
CA SER A 239 -4.17 -27.87 -34.08
C SER A 239 -4.66 -26.99 -35.24
N CYS A 240 -3.85 -26.04 -35.71
CA CYS A 240 -4.12 -25.32 -36.96
C CYS A 240 -2.92 -25.43 -37.92
N ASN A 241 -2.71 -26.61 -38.50
CA ASN A 241 -1.84 -26.77 -39.67
C ASN A 241 -2.64 -26.43 -40.93
N ALA A 242 -2.42 -25.24 -41.49
CA ALA A 242 -2.67 -24.95 -42.91
C ALA A 242 -1.62 -23.92 -43.39
N PRO A 243 -1.12 -24.04 -44.63
CA PRO A 243 0.17 -23.48 -45.02
C PRO A 243 0.12 -21.98 -45.30
N HIS A 244 1.29 -21.35 -45.15
CA HIS A 244 1.60 -19.95 -45.39
C HIS A 244 0.93 -19.33 -46.63
N THR A 245 0.12 -18.30 -46.39
CA THR A 245 0.08 -17.10 -47.24
C THR A 245 0.08 -15.87 -46.36
N GLN A 246 1.13 -15.06 -46.46
CA GLN A 246 1.19 -13.71 -45.90
C GLN A 246 0.05 -12.87 -46.49
N SER A 247 -0.86 -12.37 -45.66
CA SER A 247 -1.62 -11.16 -46.00
C SER A 247 -1.66 -10.22 -44.81
N LYS A 248 -1.25 -8.98 -45.10
CA LYS A 248 -1.38 -7.80 -44.25
C LYS A 248 -2.86 -7.52 -44.03
N ALA A 249 -3.35 -7.68 -42.81
CA ALA A 249 -4.56 -7.00 -42.34
C ALA A 249 -4.50 -6.88 -40.82
N ALA A 250 -4.11 -5.69 -40.34
CA ALA A 250 -4.22 -5.31 -38.94
C ALA A 250 -5.71 -5.12 -38.61
N GLY A 251 -6.29 -6.05 -37.85
CA GLY A 251 -7.63 -5.95 -37.30
C GLY A 251 -7.64 -5.11 -36.01
N ILE A 252 -8.25 -3.94 -36.11
CA ILE A 252 -8.55 -2.99 -35.03
C ILE A 252 -9.50 -3.64 -34.02
N PHE A 253 -9.08 -3.82 -32.77
CA PHE A 253 -10.02 -4.06 -31.66
C PHE A 253 -10.26 -2.74 -30.91
N SER A 254 -11.30 -2.05 -31.33
CA SER A 254 -11.92 -0.96 -30.55
C SER A 254 -12.99 -1.60 -29.66
N TYR A 255 -12.89 -1.37 -28.35
CA TYR A 255 -13.87 -1.86 -27.37
C TYR A 255 -15.15 -1.03 -27.50
N LYS A 256 -16.03 -1.37 -28.44
CA LYS A 256 -17.40 -0.85 -28.48
C LYS A 256 -18.33 -1.78 -27.70
N GLN A 257 -18.98 -1.22 -26.68
CA GLN A 257 -20.15 -1.83 -26.03
C GLN A 257 -21.24 -2.15 -27.06
N GLY A 258 -21.77 -3.38 -27.02
CA GLY A 258 -22.97 -3.73 -27.77
C GLY A 258 -23.20 -5.24 -27.87
N GLN A 259 -24.19 -5.71 -27.12
CA GLN A 259 -25.10 -6.84 -27.36
C GLN A 259 -24.61 -8.21 -27.90
N GLN A 260 -25.17 -9.24 -27.26
CA GLN A 260 -25.11 -10.65 -27.57
C GLN A 260 -25.46 -10.97 -29.04
N GLY A 261 -24.75 -11.95 -29.62
CA GLY A 261 -25.17 -12.62 -30.85
C GLY A 261 -24.03 -13.32 -31.57
N CYS A 262 -23.63 -14.53 -31.13
CA CYS A 262 -22.90 -15.45 -32.00
C CYS A 262 -23.94 -16.31 -32.74
N LEU A 263 -24.11 -16.09 -34.05
CA LEU A 263 -24.84 -17.00 -34.93
C LEU A 263 -24.07 -18.34 -35.01
N PRO A 264 -24.75 -19.50 -34.91
CA PRO A 264 -24.09 -20.78 -35.08
C PRO A 264 -24.06 -21.11 -36.56
N ASP A 265 -22.88 -21.26 -37.14
CA ASP A 265 -22.76 -21.99 -38.40
C ASP A 265 -22.29 -23.43 -38.14
N ARG A 266 -22.96 -24.35 -38.82
CA ARG A 266 -23.03 -25.77 -38.51
C ARG A 266 -21.74 -26.47 -38.93
N LYS A 267 -21.08 -27.12 -37.97
CA LYS A 267 -20.62 -28.52 -37.96
C LYS A 267 -19.39 -28.62 -37.04
N HIS A 268 -19.47 -29.54 -36.08
CA HIS A 268 -18.44 -29.92 -35.08
C HIS A 268 -18.49 -29.09 -33.79
N ALA A 269 -19.50 -29.38 -32.96
CA ALA A 269 -19.59 -28.89 -31.60
C ALA A 269 -18.82 -29.82 -30.65
N TRP A 270 -17.76 -29.29 -30.03
CA TRP A 270 -17.29 -29.67 -28.69
C TRP A 270 -17.11 -28.37 -27.90
N PRO A 271 -17.67 -28.23 -26.69
CA PRO A 271 -17.69 -26.95 -25.99
C PRO A 271 -16.37 -26.70 -25.24
N CYS A 272 -15.53 -25.82 -25.77
CA CYS A 272 -14.48 -25.16 -24.98
C CYS A 272 -15.13 -24.06 -24.12
N GLN A 273 -15.84 -24.45 -23.07
CA GLN A 273 -16.41 -23.53 -22.09
C GLN A 273 -15.41 -23.33 -20.95
N LEU A 274 -14.28 -22.66 -21.25
CA LEU A 274 -13.41 -22.12 -20.20
C LEU A 274 -13.95 -20.74 -19.83
N ALA A 275 -14.81 -20.73 -18.81
CA ALA A 275 -15.26 -19.53 -18.14
C ALA A 275 -14.05 -18.84 -17.50
N CYS A 276 -13.51 -17.85 -18.19
CA CYS A 276 -12.73 -16.78 -17.55
C CYS A 276 -13.72 -15.97 -16.69
N ASN A 277 -14.01 -16.44 -15.48
CA ASN A 277 -14.68 -15.66 -14.45
C ASN A 277 -13.71 -14.55 -13.99
N VAL A 278 -13.49 -13.57 -14.85
CA VAL A 278 -12.74 -12.36 -14.53
C VAL A 278 -13.65 -11.50 -13.66
N ALA A 279 -13.20 -11.15 -12.47
CA ALA A 279 -13.92 -10.21 -11.63
C ALA A 279 -14.23 -8.93 -12.44
N PRO A 280 -15.42 -8.33 -12.32
CA PRO A 280 -15.82 -7.26 -13.22
C PRO A 280 -14.80 -6.10 -13.17
N PRO A 281 -14.44 -5.51 -14.32
CA PRO A 281 -13.51 -4.37 -14.37
C PRO A 281 -14.01 -3.26 -13.45
N VAL A 282 -13.10 -2.43 -12.92
CA VAL A 282 -13.36 -1.28 -12.03
C VAL A 282 -14.67 -0.54 -12.36
N HIS A 283 -14.92 -0.31 -13.65
CA HIS A 283 -16.14 0.30 -14.19
C HIS A 283 -17.46 -0.40 -13.76
N ALA A 284 -17.51 -1.73 -13.74
CA ALA A 284 -18.70 -2.48 -13.32
C ALA A 284 -18.96 -2.39 -11.81
N ARG A 285 -17.91 -2.22 -11.01
CA ARG A 285 -18.03 -2.07 -9.55
C ARG A 285 -18.46 -0.65 -9.17
N ALA A 286 -17.87 0.36 -9.80
CA ALA A 286 -18.27 1.76 -9.65
C ALA A 286 -19.74 2.01 -10.08
N LYS A 287 -20.23 1.26 -11.08
CA LYS A 287 -21.64 1.28 -11.50
C LYS A 287 -22.64 0.86 -10.41
N VAL A 288 -22.21 0.08 -9.42
CA VAL A 288 -23.05 -0.32 -8.29
C VAL A 288 -22.92 0.67 -7.14
N ALA A 289 -21.70 1.04 -6.77
CA ALA A 289 -21.45 1.90 -5.61
C ALA A 289 -21.88 3.36 -5.82
N CYS A 290 -21.56 3.97 -6.96
CA CYS A 290 -21.78 5.40 -7.16
C CYS A 290 -23.26 5.84 -7.15
N PRO A 291 -24.22 5.13 -7.75
CA PRO A 291 -25.63 5.51 -7.63
C PRO A 291 -26.13 5.53 -6.18
N VAL A 292 -25.66 4.59 -5.34
CA VAL A 292 -26.02 4.53 -3.92
C VAL A 292 -25.27 5.60 -3.13
N ALA A 293 -24.02 5.88 -3.47
CA ALA A 293 -23.28 7.00 -2.86
C ALA A 293 -23.95 8.35 -3.16
N ALA A 294 -24.38 8.57 -4.40
CA ALA A 294 -25.10 9.78 -4.81
C ALA A 294 -26.46 9.92 -4.09
N SER A 295 -27.18 8.81 -3.86
CA SER A 295 -28.49 8.84 -3.17
C SER A 295 -28.39 9.21 -1.68
N LEU A 296 -27.21 9.10 -1.08
CA LEU A 296 -26.94 9.45 0.32
C LEU A 296 -26.64 10.95 0.55
N ALA A 297 -26.79 11.79 -0.48
CA ALA A 297 -26.65 13.24 -0.35
C ALA A 297 -27.60 13.82 0.74
N PRO A 298 -27.20 14.88 1.47
CA PRO A 298 -25.99 15.68 1.30
C PRO A 298 -24.74 15.09 1.98
N GLN A 299 -24.83 13.89 2.56
CA GLN A 299 -23.70 13.27 3.24
C GLN A 299 -22.54 13.02 2.27
N LYS A 300 -21.33 13.38 2.67
CA LYS A 300 -20.12 12.99 1.96
C LYS A 300 -19.90 11.48 2.06
N ILE A 301 -19.64 10.83 0.92
CA ILE A 301 -19.43 9.39 0.82
C ILE A 301 -18.11 9.11 0.11
N ALA A 302 -17.19 8.44 0.78
CA ALA A 302 -15.95 7.98 0.19
C ALA A 302 -16.21 6.78 -0.75
N VAL A 303 -15.73 6.82 -1.99
CA VAL A 303 -15.75 5.68 -2.92
C VAL A 303 -14.32 5.34 -3.30
N HIS A 304 -13.90 4.14 -2.93
CA HIS A 304 -12.49 3.75 -2.95
C HIS A 304 -12.30 2.40 -3.60
N TRP A 305 -11.59 2.39 -4.71
CA TRP A 305 -11.22 1.17 -5.44
C TRP A 305 -9.73 1.11 -5.76
N VAL A 306 -9.11 2.26 -6.01
CA VAL A 306 -7.71 2.40 -6.43
C VAL A 306 -6.75 2.05 -5.31
N ASN A 307 -5.89 1.06 -5.55
CA ASN A 307 -4.67 0.81 -4.81
C ASN A 307 -3.44 1.40 -5.53
N THR A 308 -2.23 1.11 -5.03
CA THR A 308 -0.98 1.54 -5.65
C THR A 308 -0.87 1.15 -7.14
N ASP A 309 -1.09 -0.11 -7.50
CA ASP A 309 -0.90 -0.59 -8.88
C ASP A 309 -1.86 0.12 -9.85
N GLU A 310 -3.08 0.37 -9.39
CA GLU A 310 -4.11 1.05 -10.16
C GLU A 310 -3.81 2.53 -10.35
N ALA A 311 -3.33 3.20 -9.31
CA ALA A 311 -2.98 4.61 -9.38
C ALA A 311 -1.82 4.83 -10.34
N LEU A 312 -0.79 3.97 -10.27
CA LEU A 312 0.36 4.06 -11.16
C LEU A 312 0.00 3.73 -12.61
N ALA A 313 -1.01 2.90 -12.83
CA ALA A 313 -1.55 2.63 -14.18
C ALA A 313 -2.25 3.84 -14.82
N LEU A 314 -2.63 4.85 -14.02
CA LEU A 314 -3.16 6.12 -14.50
C LEU A 314 -2.10 6.98 -15.18
N ILE A 315 -0.84 6.84 -14.74
CA ILE A 315 0.29 7.62 -15.28
C ILE A 315 0.43 7.28 -16.77
N PRO A 316 0.35 8.29 -17.68
CA PRO A 316 0.53 8.06 -19.10
C PRO A 316 1.89 7.41 -19.37
N LYS A 317 1.88 6.24 -20.03
CA LYS A 317 3.14 5.55 -20.37
C LYS A 317 3.57 5.93 -21.78
N PRO A 318 4.83 6.35 -22.00
CA PRO A 318 5.37 6.46 -23.33
C PRO A 318 5.49 5.08 -23.96
N ASN A 319 4.63 4.76 -24.93
CA ASN A 319 4.72 3.51 -25.67
C ASN A 319 5.22 3.79 -27.09
N LYS A 320 6.44 3.32 -27.38
CA LYS A 320 7.05 3.46 -28.71
C LYS A 320 6.21 2.83 -29.84
N ARG A 321 5.32 1.88 -29.53
CA ARG A 321 4.51 1.14 -30.51
C ARG A 321 3.07 1.64 -30.66
N TYR A 322 2.51 2.27 -29.62
CA TYR A 322 1.09 2.66 -29.58
C TYR A 322 0.84 4.13 -29.23
N GLY A 323 1.90 4.95 -29.10
CA GLY A 323 1.80 6.31 -28.57
C GLY A 323 1.57 6.32 -27.05
N ASN A 324 1.48 7.50 -26.44
CA ASN A 324 1.19 7.60 -25.01
C ASN A 324 -0.21 7.00 -24.75
N TYR A 325 -0.27 5.86 -24.05
CA TYR A 325 -1.55 5.28 -23.61
C TYR A 325 -1.64 5.41 -22.09
N SER A 326 -2.80 5.83 -21.61
CA SER A 326 -3.15 5.85 -20.19
C SER A 326 -4.37 4.96 -20.02
N MET A 327 -4.35 4.07 -19.04
CA MET A 327 -5.55 3.34 -18.62
C MET A 327 -6.35 4.23 -17.69
N GLN A 328 -6.92 5.31 -18.22
CA GLN A 328 -7.85 6.12 -17.45
C GLN A 328 -9.07 5.25 -17.12
N PRO A 329 -9.44 5.07 -15.84
CA PRO A 329 -10.63 4.34 -15.46
C PRO A 329 -11.80 5.10 -16.06
N VAL A 330 -12.66 4.38 -16.78
CA VAL A 330 -13.94 4.94 -17.19
C VAL A 330 -14.77 5.05 -15.92
N ILE A 331 -14.82 6.25 -15.36
CA ILE A 331 -15.64 6.58 -14.20
C ILE A 331 -17.07 6.88 -14.73
N PRO A 332 -18.09 6.13 -14.29
CA PRO A 332 -19.47 6.43 -14.66
C PRO A 332 -19.86 7.87 -14.28
N PRO A 333 -20.59 8.64 -15.11
CA PRO A 333 -20.95 10.03 -14.79
C PRO A 333 -21.70 10.22 -13.46
N VAL A 334 -22.42 9.19 -13.00
CA VAL A 334 -23.09 9.20 -11.69
C VAL A 334 -22.11 9.30 -10.51
N CYS A 335 -20.84 8.95 -10.73
CA CYS A 335 -19.78 9.11 -9.73
C CYS A 335 -19.33 10.56 -9.57
N ASP A 336 -19.69 11.47 -10.48
CA ASP A 336 -19.35 12.90 -10.41
C ASP A 336 -20.32 13.69 -9.49
N ALA A 337 -21.19 12.97 -8.76
CA ALA A 337 -22.10 13.61 -7.82
C ALA A 337 -21.31 14.39 -6.75
N PRO A 338 -21.72 15.62 -6.39
CA PRO A 338 -20.92 16.52 -5.56
C PRO A 338 -20.71 16.04 -4.11
N ASN A 339 -21.46 15.04 -3.67
CA ASN A 339 -21.33 14.44 -2.35
C ASN A 339 -20.38 13.21 -2.35
N ILE A 340 -19.91 12.76 -3.51
CA ILE A 340 -18.96 11.65 -3.61
C ILE A 340 -17.54 12.20 -3.47
N GLU A 341 -16.73 11.49 -2.69
CA GLU A 341 -15.29 11.72 -2.60
C GLU A 341 -14.56 10.50 -3.14
N HIS A 342 -13.63 10.71 -4.07
CA HIS A 342 -12.80 9.63 -4.59
C HIS A 342 -11.56 9.45 -3.73
N TRP A 343 -11.31 8.21 -3.35
CA TRP A 343 -10.26 7.87 -2.40
C TRP A 343 -9.37 6.79 -3.01
N ALA A 344 -8.05 7.02 -2.98
CA ALA A 344 -7.03 6.04 -3.36
C ALA A 344 -6.28 5.56 -2.13
N ARG A 345 -6.08 4.25 -2.02
CA ARG A 345 -5.40 3.60 -0.89
C ARG A 345 -3.99 3.22 -1.30
N MET A 346 -3.03 4.06 -0.96
CA MET A 346 -1.63 3.87 -1.36
C MET A 346 -0.90 3.02 -0.32
N GLY A 347 -0.40 1.86 -0.74
CA GLY A 347 0.40 0.96 0.08
C GLY A 347 1.87 1.02 -0.33
N THR A 348 2.34 0.14 -1.20
CA THR A 348 3.78 -0.01 -1.49
C THR A 348 4.43 1.24 -2.09
N ALA A 349 3.72 2.03 -2.91
CA ALA A 349 4.30 3.19 -3.59
C ALA A 349 4.66 4.35 -2.63
N ILE A 350 3.94 4.54 -1.52
CA ILE A 350 4.33 5.56 -0.53
C ILE A 350 5.67 5.22 0.13
N TYR A 351 6.06 3.95 0.09
CA TYR A 351 7.37 3.46 0.56
C TYR A 351 8.44 3.41 -0.53
N GLY A 352 8.14 3.86 -1.76
CA GLY A 352 9.04 3.75 -2.90
C GLY A 352 9.24 2.32 -3.41
N SER A 353 8.35 1.40 -3.04
CA SER A 353 8.39 0.01 -3.48
C SER A 353 7.32 -0.25 -4.53
N HIS A 354 7.70 -0.93 -5.61
CA HIS A 354 6.80 -1.24 -6.73
C HIS A 354 6.85 -2.73 -7.02
N ILE A 355 5.69 -3.31 -7.32
CA ILE A 355 5.59 -4.70 -7.78
C ILE A 355 5.85 -4.70 -9.28
N GLU A 356 6.86 -5.47 -9.69
CA GLU A 356 7.54 -5.56 -11.00
C GLU A 356 6.68 -5.84 -12.25
N ASN A 357 5.35 -5.74 -12.20
CA ASN A 357 4.54 -5.80 -13.43
C ASN A 357 4.79 -4.60 -14.37
N TYR A 358 5.57 -3.61 -13.94
CA TYR A 358 6.25 -2.67 -14.84
C TYR A 358 7.55 -3.31 -15.31
N ALA A 359 7.46 -4.11 -16.38
CA ALA A 359 8.60 -4.76 -17.04
C ALA A 359 9.68 -3.78 -17.58
N ASP A 360 9.46 -2.47 -17.47
CA ASP A 360 10.45 -1.43 -17.79
C ASP A 360 11.17 -0.87 -16.55
N ALA A 361 10.81 -1.32 -15.33
CA ALA A 361 11.47 -0.94 -14.09
C ALA A 361 12.77 -1.74 -13.87
N ALA A 362 13.63 -1.78 -14.89
CA ALA A 362 14.98 -2.31 -14.79
C ALA A 362 15.81 -1.61 -13.67
N GLU A 363 15.31 -0.49 -13.14
CA GLU A 363 15.90 0.31 -12.06
C GLU A 363 15.21 0.12 -10.70
N GLY A 364 14.18 -0.73 -10.56
CA GLY A 364 13.59 -1.07 -9.24
C GLY A 364 12.77 0.03 -8.53
N PHE A 365 12.69 1.24 -9.09
CA PHE A 365 11.83 2.32 -8.61
C PHE A 365 10.63 2.53 -9.55
N GLY A 366 9.50 2.91 -8.98
CA GLY A 366 8.39 3.43 -9.76
C GLY A 366 8.57 4.92 -10.02
N PRO A 367 7.93 5.45 -11.07
CA PRO A 367 8.14 6.83 -11.49
C PRO A 367 7.86 7.78 -10.33
N GLY A 368 8.83 8.66 -10.02
CA GLY A 368 8.68 9.77 -9.08
C GLY A 368 8.60 9.42 -7.59
N THR A 369 8.86 8.16 -7.19
CA THR A 369 8.98 7.77 -5.78
C THR A 369 10.35 7.17 -5.48
N ALA A 370 10.86 7.34 -4.26
CA ALA A 370 12.13 6.77 -3.82
C ALA A 370 11.97 5.89 -2.55
N PRO A 371 12.86 4.92 -2.31
CA PRO A 371 12.75 4.00 -1.19
C PRO A 371 12.87 4.77 0.12
N VAL A 372 11.98 4.48 1.05
CA VAL A 372 11.96 5.16 2.35
C VAL A 372 12.68 4.37 3.44
N LEU A 373 13.12 3.15 3.12
CA LEU A 373 13.92 2.31 3.99
C LEU A 373 15.35 2.27 3.50
N HIS A 374 16.27 2.58 4.40
CA HIS A 374 17.70 2.43 4.19
C HIS A 374 18.27 1.50 5.26
N TRP A 375 19.00 0.45 4.88
CA TRP A 375 19.62 -0.47 5.81
C TRP A 375 21.02 -0.81 5.33
N THR A 376 22.00 -0.36 6.08
CA THR A 376 23.41 -0.68 5.86
C THR A 376 23.97 -1.48 7.02
N SER A 377 25.04 -2.21 6.73
CA SER A 377 25.92 -2.82 7.71
C SER A 377 27.37 -2.61 7.25
N THR A 378 28.32 -3.27 7.89
CA THR A 378 29.73 -3.21 7.50
C THR A 378 30.33 -4.60 7.37
N VAL A 379 31.32 -4.70 6.49
CA VAL A 379 32.15 -5.90 6.39
C VAL A 379 32.97 -6.04 7.66
N LYS A 380 32.78 -7.14 8.38
CA LYS A 380 33.49 -7.43 9.62
C LYS A 380 34.85 -8.08 9.36
N ALA A 381 34.89 -8.99 8.39
CA ALA A 381 36.07 -9.75 8.01
C ALA A 381 35.95 -10.19 6.56
N VAL A 382 37.10 -10.48 5.93
CA VAL A 382 37.18 -11.10 4.61
C VAL A 382 38.08 -12.32 4.73
N GLY A 383 37.67 -13.45 4.16
CA GLY A 383 38.43 -14.69 4.24
C GLY A 383 37.91 -15.76 3.28
N GLU A 384 38.58 -16.91 3.24
CA GLU A 384 38.15 -18.03 2.41
C GLU A 384 37.09 -18.89 3.11
N THR A 385 36.15 -19.41 2.33
CA THR A 385 35.21 -20.44 2.76
C THR A 385 35.03 -21.49 1.67
N THR A 386 34.61 -22.69 2.07
CA THR A 386 34.23 -23.76 1.13
C THR A 386 32.71 -23.84 1.06
N LEU A 387 32.15 -23.59 -0.12
CA LEU A 387 30.71 -23.70 -0.38
C LEU A 387 30.23 -25.17 -0.32
N PRO A 388 28.91 -25.43 -0.20
CA PRO A 388 28.37 -26.79 -0.25
C PRO A 388 28.76 -27.58 -1.52
N SER A 389 29.03 -26.88 -2.63
CA SER A 389 29.55 -27.45 -3.88
C SER A 389 31.02 -27.89 -3.82
N GLY A 390 31.75 -27.59 -2.75
CA GLY A 390 33.19 -27.83 -2.61
C GLY A 390 34.06 -26.72 -3.20
N ALA A 391 33.49 -25.69 -3.83
CA ALA A 391 34.23 -24.55 -4.35
C ALA A 391 34.78 -23.68 -3.20
N VAL A 392 36.06 -23.30 -3.29
CA VAL A 392 36.67 -22.32 -2.38
C VAL A 392 36.41 -20.92 -2.94
N ARG A 393 35.85 -20.04 -2.10
CA ARG A 393 35.51 -18.65 -2.45
C ARG A 393 36.04 -17.69 -1.41
N ILE A 394 36.36 -16.47 -1.83
CA ILE A 394 36.63 -15.36 -0.91
C ILE A 394 35.29 -14.74 -0.53
N VAL A 395 35.01 -14.67 0.76
CA VAL A 395 33.76 -14.15 1.29
C VAL A 395 33.99 -12.99 2.25
N ALA A 396 33.12 -11.98 2.14
CA ALA A 396 32.97 -10.96 3.15
C ALA A 396 31.94 -11.44 4.20
N VAL A 397 32.34 -11.42 5.46
CA VAL A 397 31.48 -11.69 6.61
C VAL A 397 30.83 -10.38 7.03
N VAL A 398 29.50 -10.31 6.95
CA VAL A 398 28.73 -9.12 7.33
C VAL A 398 27.92 -9.43 8.58
N ASP A 399 28.10 -8.61 9.61
CA ASP A 399 27.48 -8.80 10.92
C ASP A 399 26.23 -7.93 11.04
N LEU A 400 25.07 -8.56 11.12
CA LEU A 400 23.76 -7.91 11.28
C LEU A 400 23.32 -7.84 12.75
N SER A 401 24.10 -8.41 13.67
CA SER A 401 23.77 -8.50 15.11
C SER A 401 23.51 -7.16 15.83
N PRO A 402 24.06 -5.99 15.40
CA PRO A 402 23.68 -4.70 15.98
C PRO A 402 22.18 -4.38 15.88
N ALA A 403 21.47 -4.94 14.88
CA ALA A 403 20.01 -4.84 14.78
C ALA A 403 19.34 -5.69 15.88
N ARG A 404 18.94 -5.06 16.99
CA ARG A 404 18.35 -5.79 18.15
C ARG A 404 17.01 -6.46 17.82
N ARG A 405 16.80 -7.57 18.52
CA ARG A 405 15.88 -8.71 18.27
C ARG A 405 14.37 -8.52 18.15
N ASN A 406 13.72 -7.39 18.46
CA ASN A 406 12.32 -7.55 18.92
C ASN A 406 11.19 -7.33 17.92
N HIS A 407 11.29 -6.52 16.86
CA HIS A 407 10.14 -6.34 15.94
C HIS A 407 10.49 -6.12 14.46
N ILE A 408 11.68 -5.58 14.17
CA ILE A 408 12.08 -5.23 12.81
C ILE A 408 12.52 -6.46 12.00
N LEU A 409 13.11 -7.45 12.68
CA LEU A 409 13.39 -8.76 12.09
C LEU A 409 12.12 -9.44 11.59
N SER A 410 10.92 -9.23 12.13
CA SER A 410 9.71 -9.87 11.58
C SER A 410 9.21 -9.23 10.28
N ALA A 411 9.46 -7.93 10.06
CA ALA A 411 9.13 -7.25 8.80
C ALA A 411 10.20 -7.49 7.73
N VAL A 412 11.47 -7.57 8.14
CA VAL A 412 12.59 -7.97 7.28
C VAL A 412 12.58 -9.49 7.03
N ILE A 413 12.19 -10.34 7.97
CA ILE A 413 11.90 -11.78 7.75
C ILE A 413 10.55 -11.94 7.03
N MET A 414 9.64 -10.97 7.06
CA MET A 414 8.62 -10.95 6.01
C MET A 414 9.27 -10.63 4.67
N CYS A 415 10.10 -9.62 4.47
CA CYS A 415 10.70 -9.40 3.14
C CYS A 415 11.66 -10.52 2.69
N VAL A 416 12.46 -11.08 3.62
CA VAL A 416 13.49 -12.11 3.41
C VAL A 416 12.91 -13.51 3.53
N GLY A 417 11.95 -13.77 4.40
CA GLY A 417 11.21 -15.03 4.50
C GLY A 417 10.04 -15.13 3.53
N TYR A 418 9.52 -14.01 3.02
CA TYR A 418 8.73 -13.96 1.79
C TYR A 418 9.65 -14.00 0.57
N ALA A 419 10.92 -13.55 0.62
CA ALA A 419 11.93 -13.87 -0.40
C ALA A 419 12.39 -15.33 -0.34
N GLU A 420 12.49 -15.95 0.84
CA GLU A 420 12.83 -17.36 1.02
C GLU A 420 11.66 -18.23 0.61
N ARG A 421 10.43 -17.86 1.02
CA ARG A 421 9.20 -18.45 0.46
C ARG A 421 9.04 -18.15 -1.01
N LEU A 422 9.36 -16.96 -1.53
CA LEU A 422 9.30 -16.64 -2.97
C LEU A 422 10.37 -17.41 -3.72
N VAL A 423 11.57 -17.58 -3.21
CA VAL A 423 12.61 -18.41 -3.84
C VAL A 423 12.17 -19.88 -3.82
N GLN A 424 11.58 -20.35 -2.72
CA GLN A 424 10.99 -21.69 -2.61
C GLN A 424 9.71 -21.88 -3.44
N THR A 425 8.87 -20.84 -3.63
CA THR A 425 7.58 -20.93 -4.38
C THR A 425 7.68 -20.48 -5.84
N ALA A 426 8.65 -19.65 -6.19
CA ALA A 426 8.99 -19.28 -7.56
C ALA A 426 9.99 -20.27 -8.18
N GLY A 427 10.49 -21.24 -7.41
CA GLY A 427 11.43 -22.25 -7.89
C GLY A 427 12.73 -21.62 -8.38
N ALA A 428 13.16 -20.51 -7.77
CA ALA A 428 14.46 -19.94 -8.08
C ALA A 428 15.51 -20.90 -7.52
N GLU A 429 15.99 -21.80 -8.37
CA GLU A 429 17.01 -22.77 -8.00
C GLU A 429 18.26 -22.03 -7.53
N PRO A 430 18.95 -22.53 -6.49
CA PRO A 430 20.30 -22.09 -6.20
C PRO A 430 21.13 -22.12 -7.48
N ASP A 431 22.12 -21.25 -7.57
CA ASP A 431 23.02 -21.30 -8.72
C ASP A 431 23.80 -22.65 -8.76
N PRO A 432 24.60 -22.92 -9.80
CA PRO A 432 25.35 -24.19 -9.89
C PRO A 432 26.30 -24.46 -8.70
N PHE A 433 26.59 -23.45 -7.87
CA PHE A 433 27.42 -23.57 -6.67
C PHE A 433 26.61 -23.76 -5.38
N GLY A 434 25.27 -23.74 -5.47
CA GLY A 434 24.36 -23.84 -4.33
C GLY A 434 24.05 -22.50 -3.66
N ARG A 435 24.44 -21.36 -4.26
CA ARG A 435 24.27 -20.03 -3.67
C ARG A 435 22.83 -19.54 -3.81
N PRO A 436 22.26 -18.86 -2.80
CA PRO A 436 20.93 -18.29 -2.92
C PRO A 436 20.92 -17.13 -3.94
N PRO A 437 19.80 -16.90 -4.65
CA PRO A 437 19.64 -15.80 -5.61
C PRO A 437 19.40 -14.45 -4.88
N LEU A 438 20.18 -14.20 -3.83
CA LEU A 438 20.13 -12.98 -3.02
C LEU A 438 21.42 -12.21 -3.24
N PHE A 439 21.32 -10.89 -3.30
CA PHE A 439 22.45 -10.00 -3.58
C PHE A 439 22.56 -8.92 -2.50
N VAL A 440 23.68 -8.23 -2.42
CA VAL A 440 23.87 -6.98 -1.66
C VAL A 440 24.72 -6.03 -2.49
N TYR A 441 24.86 -4.78 -2.04
CA TYR A 441 25.77 -3.83 -2.66
C TYR A 441 26.92 -3.50 -1.72
N ILE A 442 28.16 -3.62 -2.19
CA ILE A 442 29.38 -3.19 -1.49
C ILE A 442 30.19 -2.38 -2.50
N LYS A 443 30.53 -1.13 -2.17
CA LYS A 443 31.19 -0.21 -3.11
C LYS A 443 30.48 -0.11 -4.47
N HIS A 444 29.15 0.03 -4.45
CA HIS A 444 28.31 0.09 -5.67
C HIS A 444 28.31 -1.17 -6.55
N GLN A 445 28.95 -2.26 -6.10
CA GLN A 445 28.97 -3.54 -6.82
C GLN A 445 27.88 -4.47 -6.30
N ARG A 446 27.11 -5.05 -7.22
CA ARG A 446 26.10 -6.06 -6.90
C ARG A 446 26.77 -7.42 -6.68
N LEU A 447 26.83 -7.85 -5.43
CA LEU A 447 27.52 -9.09 -5.02
C LEU A 447 26.52 -10.10 -4.48
N GLN A 448 26.66 -11.36 -4.87
CA GLN A 448 25.75 -12.43 -4.47
C GLN A 448 26.09 -12.94 -3.06
N LEU A 449 25.08 -13.40 -2.32
CA LEU A 449 25.32 -14.15 -1.09
C LEU A 449 26.03 -15.46 -1.41
N ALA A 450 27.07 -15.79 -0.64
CA ALA A 450 27.82 -17.03 -0.76
C ALA A 450 27.05 -18.23 -0.17
N ASP A 451 26.19 -17.98 0.82
CA ASP A 451 25.35 -19.01 1.45
C ASP A 451 24.09 -18.35 2.04
N TRP A 452 23.13 -19.17 2.46
CA TRP A 452 21.96 -18.72 3.21
C TRP A 452 22.36 -18.03 4.53
N PRO A 453 21.60 -17.02 4.99
CA PRO A 453 21.90 -16.33 6.25
C PRO A 453 22.05 -17.29 7.43
N ALA A 454 23.13 -17.16 8.19
CA ALA A 454 23.47 -18.01 9.33
C ALA A 454 23.25 -17.27 10.67
N GLY A 455 23.46 -17.99 11.79
CA GLY A 455 23.39 -17.37 13.13
C GLY A 455 22.00 -16.83 13.48
N ASN A 456 20.94 -17.52 13.07
CA ASN A 456 19.55 -17.03 13.19
C ASN A 456 19.31 -15.72 12.40
N GLY A 457 19.96 -15.59 11.23
CA GLY A 457 19.87 -14.44 10.34
C GLY A 457 20.74 -13.24 10.75
N SER A 458 21.63 -13.40 11.74
CA SER A 458 22.49 -12.30 12.21
C SER A 458 23.81 -12.19 11.46
N VAL A 459 24.14 -13.13 10.58
CA VAL A 459 25.36 -13.11 9.77
C VAL A 459 25.01 -13.50 8.34
N ILE A 460 25.50 -12.73 7.37
CA ILE A 460 25.49 -13.12 5.96
C ILE A 460 26.92 -13.22 5.43
N LEU A 461 27.11 -14.15 4.50
CA LEU A 461 28.35 -14.31 3.75
C LEU A 461 28.10 -13.81 2.34
N VAL A 462 28.93 -12.91 1.87
CA VAL A 462 28.84 -12.33 0.52
C VAL A 462 30.02 -12.82 -0.28
N ASP A 463 29.78 -13.39 -1.46
CA ASP A 463 30.86 -13.82 -2.35
C ASP A 463 31.51 -12.59 -2.99
N VAL A 464 32.78 -12.38 -2.68
CA VAL A 464 33.59 -11.24 -3.16
C VAL A 464 34.77 -11.71 -3.99
N THR A 465 34.76 -12.99 -4.41
CA THR A 465 35.85 -13.60 -5.19
C THR A 465 36.14 -12.83 -6.47
N ASP A 466 35.09 -12.39 -7.15
CA ASP A 466 35.15 -11.73 -8.46
C ASP A 466 34.77 -10.23 -8.37
N ALA A 467 34.93 -9.62 -7.19
CA ALA A 467 34.65 -8.19 -6.99
C ALA A 467 35.64 -7.31 -7.79
N GLU A 468 35.14 -6.29 -8.49
CA GLU A 468 35.93 -5.36 -9.29
C GLU A 468 36.86 -4.52 -8.41
N ASP A 469 36.33 -3.99 -7.30
CA ASP A 469 37.14 -3.37 -6.24
C ASP A 469 37.32 -4.32 -5.05
N PRO A 470 38.55 -4.45 -4.51
CA PRO A 470 38.80 -5.27 -3.33
C PRO A 470 37.92 -4.85 -2.15
N VAL A 471 37.17 -5.81 -1.61
CA VAL A 471 36.37 -5.63 -0.39
C VAL A 471 37.27 -5.82 0.83
N VAL A 472 37.18 -4.91 1.80
CA VAL A 472 37.97 -4.92 3.04
C VAL A 472 37.10 -4.71 4.28
N PRO A 473 37.55 -5.15 5.47
CA PRO A 473 36.84 -4.85 6.71
C PRO A 473 36.60 -3.34 6.89
N GLY A 474 35.38 -2.99 7.30
CA GLY A 474 34.92 -1.61 7.45
C GLY A 474 34.15 -1.06 6.24
N ASP A 475 34.23 -1.70 5.06
CA ASP A 475 33.43 -1.32 3.91
C ASP A 475 31.93 -1.39 4.24
N GLU A 476 31.16 -0.40 3.81
CA GLU A 476 29.71 -0.39 3.97
C GLU A 476 29.05 -1.41 3.05
N VAL A 477 28.05 -2.10 3.59
CA VAL A 477 27.22 -3.08 2.89
C VAL A 477 25.80 -2.53 2.83
N CYS A 478 25.33 -2.18 1.65
CA CYS A 478 23.93 -1.87 1.43
C CYS A 478 23.11 -3.16 1.33
N LEU A 479 22.19 -3.31 2.29
CA LEU A 479 21.19 -4.38 2.33
C LEU A 479 19.87 -3.89 1.71
N LEU A 480 19.48 -2.66 2.06
CA LEU A 480 18.38 -1.88 1.49
C LEU A 480 18.89 -0.47 1.24
N CYS A 481 18.90 0.02 0.01
CA CYS A 481 19.27 1.40 -0.30
C CYS A 481 18.69 1.80 -1.65
N GLU A 482 19.08 2.96 -2.16
CA GLU A 482 18.71 3.37 -3.51
C GLU A 482 19.14 2.32 -4.54
N GLU A 483 20.36 1.77 -4.46
CA GLU A 483 20.83 0.74 -5.40
C GLU A 483 20.07 -0.59 -5.27
N ARG A 484 19.37 -0.79 -4.15
CA ARG A 484 18.57 -1.98 -3.88
C ARG A 484 17.27 -1.65 -3.15
N PRO A 485 16.24 -1.20 -3.86
CA PRO A 485 14.91 -0.96 -3.31
C PRO A 485 14.29 -2.25 -2.76
N VAL A 486 13.38 -2.14 -1.78
CA VAL A 486 12.61 -3.28 -1.24
C VAL A 486 11.86 -4.05 -2.34
N GLY A 487 11.45 -3.39 -3.43
CA GLY A 487 10.78 -4.03 -4.56
C GLY A 487 11.66 -5.00 -5.37
N THR A 488 12.99 -4.97 -5.20
CA THR A 488 13.94 -5.80 -5.95
C THR A 488 14.29 -7.13 -5.25
N PHE A 489 13.63 -7.43 -4.13
CA PHE A 489 13.81 -8.70 -3.44
C PHE A 489 13.10 -9.83 -4.17
N GLY A 490 13.85 -10.60 -4.95
CA GLY A 490 13.50 -11.98 -5.27
C GLY A 490 13.05 -12.28 -6.69
N ILE A 491 13.13 -11.36 -7.65
CA ILE A 491 12.70 -11.66 -9.02
C ILE A 491 13.61 -10.91 -10.02
N VAL A 492 14.84 -11.39 -10.17
CA VAL A 492 15.57 -11.18 -11.42
C VAL A 492 15.86 -12.57 -11.96
N SER A 493 14.93 -13.07 -12.78
CA SER A 493 15.15 -14.21 -13.67
C SER A 493 15.78 -13.75 -14.97
#